data_AF-A0AAU3UKU2-F1
#
_entry.id   AF-A0AAU3UKU2-F1
#
_cell.length_a   1.000
_cell.length_b   1.000
_cell.length_c   1.000
_cell.angle_alpha   90.00
_cell.angle_beta   90.00
_cell.angle_gamma   90.00
#
_symmetry.space_group_name_H-M   'P 1'
#
loop_
_entity.id
_entity.type
_entity.pdbx_description
1 polymer ?
#
loop_
_entity_poly.entity_id
_entity_poly.type
_entity_poly.pdbx_seq_one_letter_code
_entity_poly.pdbx_strand_id
1 'polypeptide(L)'
;MVERKTPATKPRGDVVKVVAAATPEPVGRFYDLQKEVTAPKPYVLTDDIVFPALTRGQMLAVNDASTEEAVHRAVFGAHYDAVNALYENRPVAEWRAFEADFNRHFFGPSAEEAPGKSEESSDS
;
A
#
# COMPACT_ATOMS: atom_id res chain seq x y z
N MET A 1 9.37 18.15 79.79
CA MET A 1 9.70 18.61 78.42
C MET A 1 10.55 17.53 77.77
N VAL A 2 10.20 16.81 76.72
CA VAL A 2 9.04 16.71 75.82
C VAL A 2 9.09 15.28 75.27
N GLU A 3 8.00 14.52 75.37
CA GLU A 3 7.83 13.27 74.63
C GLU A 3 7.94 13.54 73.13
N ARG A 4 8.73 12.75 72.39
CA ARG A 4 8.57 12.64 70.93
C ARG A 4 8.19 11.21 70.59
N LYS A 5 6.93 11.13 70.16
CA LYS A 5 6.16 9.95 69.79
C LYS A 5 6.21 9.81 68.25
N THR A 6 6.25 8.55 67.79
CA THR A 6 5.76 8.01 66.48
C THR A 6 6.55 8.30 65.18
N PRO A 7 6.39 7.52 64.07
CA PRO A 7 5.55 6.33 63.89
C PRO A 7 6.16 5.12 63.14
N ALA A 8 5.43 4.00 63.24
CA ALA A 8 5.53 2.79 62.44
C ALA A 8 5.11 3.00 60.98
N THR A 9 5.82 2.39 60.04
CA THR A 9 5.45 2.31 58.62
C THR A 9 4.88 0.92 58.32
N LYS A 10 3.57 0.84 58.10
CA LYS A 10 2.87 -0.30 57.46
C LYS A 10 2.53 0.09 55.99
N PRO A 11 2.28 -0.87 55.09
CA PRO A 11 2.65 -0.79 53.69
C PRO A 11 1.58 -0.08 52.85
N ARG A 12 1.99 0.58 51.77
CA ARG A 12 1.09 0.97 50.67
C ARG A 12 1.64 0.41 49.38
N GLY A 13 1.17 -0.80 49.06
CA GLY A 13 1.19 -1.30 47.70
C GLY A 13 -0.26 -1.35 47.23
N ASP A 14 -0.79 -0.20 46.84
CA ASP A 14 -2.03 -0.16 46.06
C ASP A 14 -1.74 -0.87 44.75
N VAL A 15 -2.27 -2.08 44.58
CA VAL A 15 -2.24 -2.81 43.33
C VAL A 15 -3.10 -2.01 42.36
N VAL A 16 -2.46 -1.19 41.53
CA VAL A 16 -3.12 -0.52 40.40
C VAL A 16 -3.58 -1.63 39.46
N LYS A 17 -4.88 -1.92 39.52
CA LYS A 17 -5.57 -2.76 38.55
C LYS A 17 -5.46 -2.06 37.20
N VAL A 18 -4.57 -2.53 36.34
CA VAL A 18 -4.49 -2.10 34.94
C VAL A 18 -5.79 -2.54 34.28
N VAL A 19 -6.75 -1.62 34.20
CA VAL A 19 -7.94 -1.80 33.38
C VAL A 19 -7.47 -1.70 31.95
N ALA A 20 -7.57 -2.80 31.20
CA ALA A 20 -7.27 -2.81 29.78
C ALA A 20 -8.06 -1.69 29.09
N ALA A 21 -7.33 -0.74 28.49
CA ALA A 21 -7.96 0.33 27.72
C ALA A 21 -8.72 -0.30 26.55
N ALA A 22 -10.04 -0.11 26.53
CA ALA A 22 -10.88 -0.53 25.42
C ALA A 22 -10.37 0.11 24.13
N THR A 23 -10.24 -0.69 23.07
CA THR A 23 -9.92 -0.21 21.73
C THR A 23 -10.98 0.81 21.32
N PRO A 24 -10.62 2.05 20.95
CA PRO A 24 -11.62 3.04 20.56
C PRO A 24 -12.36 2.55 19.30
N GLU A 25 -13.69 2.71 19.32
CA GLU A 25 -14.52 2.40 18.15
C GLU A 25 -14.06 3.22 16.93
N PRO A 26 -13.92 2.61 15.75
CA PRO A 26 -13.51 3.31 14.54
C PRO A 26 -14.57 4.35 14.14
N VAL A 27 -14.24 5.64 14.28
CA VAL A 27 -15.14 6.77 13.97
C VAL A 27 -14.59 7.65 12.84
N GLY A 28 -15.47 8.08 11.94
CA GLY A 28 -15.18 9.09 10.91
C GLY A 28 -14.88 8.55 9.51
N ARG A 29 -14.77 9.48 8.54
CA ARG A 29 -14.78 9.19 7.09
C ARG A 29 -13.66 8.25 6.62
N PHE A 30 -12.53 8.21 7.31
CA PHE A 30 -11.43 7.29 6.99
C PHE A 30 -11.88 5.82 7.04
N TYR A 31 -12.59 5.42 8.11
CA TYR A 31 -13.05 4.05 8.28
C TYR A 31 -14.21 3.70 7.35
N ASP A 32 -15.06 4.67 7.01
CA ASP A 32 -16.11 4.48 6.03
C ASP A 32 -15.51 4.18 4.64
N LEU A 33 -14.51 4.97 4.23
CA LEU A 33 -13.81 4.76 2.96
C LEU A 33 -13.11 3.41 2.87
N GLN A 34 -12.54 2.89 3.97
CA GLN A 34 -11.95 1.55 4.00
C GLN A 34 -12.97 0.44 3.74
N LYS A 35 -14.25 0.66 4.06
CA LYS A 35 -15.35 -0.28 3.80
C LYS A 35 -15.91 -0.12 2.39
N GLU A 36 -15.96 1.12 1.89
CA GLU A 36 -16.46 1.44 0.55
C GLU A 36 -15.48 1.04 -0.56
N VAL A 37 -14.18 1.19 -0.32
CA VAL A 37 -13.14 0.93 -1.32
C VAL A 37 -12.56 -0.46 -1.12
N THR A 38 -12.72 -1.31 -2.14
CA THR A 38 -12.00 -2.58 -2.20
C THR A 38 -10.65 -2.35 -2.85
N ALA A 39 -9.57 -2.63 -2.13
CA ALA A 39 -8.23 -2.64 -2.72
C ALA A 39 -8.17 -3.68 -3.86
N PRO A 40 -7.45 -3.42 -4.95
CA PRO A 40 -7.27 -4.39 -6.01
C PRO A 40 -6.66 -5.68 -5.44
N LYS A 41 -7.03 -6.82 -6.02
CA LYS A 41 -6.42 -8.10 -5.68
C LYS A 41 -4.91 -8.04 -5.94
N PRO A 42 -4.09 -8.82 -5.23
CA PRO A 42 -2.67 -8.93 -5.55
C PRO A 42 -2.47 -9.35 -7.02
N TYR A 43 -1.46 -8.78 -7.68
CA TYR A 43 -1.01 -9.20 -9.00
C TYR A 43 0.00 -10.33 -8.83
N VAL A 44 -0.30 -11.50 -9.38
CA VAL A 44 0.56 -12.68 -9.31
C VAL A 44 1.29 -12.81 -10.64
N LEU A 45 2.58 -12.49 -10.66
CA LEU A 45 3.41 -12.65 -11.86
C LEU A 45 3.95 -14.07 -11.97
N THR A 46 4.40 -14.63 -10.84
CA THR A 46 4.80 -16.03 -10.66
C THR A 46 4.41 -16.48 -9.25
N ASP A 47 4.59 -17.76 -8.92
CA ASP A 47 4.34 -18.27 -7.56
C ASP A 47 5.18 -17.55 -6.49
N ASP A 48 6.36 -17.04 -6.87
CA ASP A 48 7.31 -16.36 -5.98
C ASP A 48 7.24 -14.82 -6.06
N ILE A 49 6.61 -14.26 -7.10
CA ILE A 49 6.53 -12.81 -7.35
C ILE A 49 5.07 -12.36 -7.32
N VAL A 50 4.67 -11.82 -6.16
CA VAL A 50 3.31 -11.34 -5.90
C VAL A 50 3.34 -9.89 -5.45
N PHE A 51 2.67 -9.01 -6.19
CA PHE A 51 2.56 -7.61 -5.85
C PHE A 51 1.25 -7.35 -5.09
N PRO A 52 1.31 -6.87 -3.85
CA PRO A 52 0.10 -6.42 -3.15
C PRO A 52 -0.45 -5.14 -3.80
N ALA A 53 -1.60 -4.67 -3.32
CA ALA A 53 -2.12 -3.36 -3.69
C ALA A 53 -1.06 -2.27 -3.42
N LEU A 54 -0.86 -1.39 -4.41
CA LEU A 54 0.11 -0.31 -4.32
C LEU A 54 -0.25 0.66 -3.19
N THR A 55 0.76 1.07 -2.45
CA THR A 55 0.60 2.02 -1.35
C THR A 55 0.69 3.46 -1.84
N ARG A 56 0.11 4.40 -1.07
CA ARG A 56 0.28 5.83 -1.35
C ARG A 56 1.75 6.25 -1.34
N GLY A 57 2.59 5.64 -0.50
CA GLY A 57 4.03 5.92 -0.46
C GLY A 57 4.74 5.55 -1.76
N GLN A 58 4.41 4.40 -2.35
CA GLN A 58 4.95 4.01 -3.65
C GLN A 58 4.53 4.98 -4.75
N MET A 59 3.27 5.41 -4.76
CA MET A 59 2.81 6.39 -5.77
C MET A 59 3.48 7.76 -5.63
N LEU A 60 3.80 8.19 -4.41
CA LEU A 60 4.60 9.41 -4.21
C LEU A 60 6.01 9.24 -4.78
N ALA A 61 6.66 8.09 -4.51
CA ALA A 61 7.97 7.80 -5.06
C ALA A 61 7.97 7.72 -6.61
N VAL A 62 6.89 7.20 -7.22
CA VAL A 62 6.70 7.23 -8.67
C VAL A 62 6.60 8.66 -9.20
N ASN A 63 5.84 9.53 -8.53
CA ASN A 63 5.70 10.92 -8.94
C ASN A 63 7.01 11.72 -8.82
N ASP A 64 7.87 11.36 -7.86
CA ASP A 64 9.17 11.98 -7.65
C ASP A 64 10.28 11.38 -8.54
N ALA A 65 10.02 10.24 -9.18
CA ALA A 65 11.00 9.53 -10.00
C ALA A 65 11.28 10.28 -11.31
N SER A 66 12.56 10.43 -11.64
CA SER A 66 13.02 11.10 -12.88
C SER A 66 13.45 10.12 -13.98
N THR A 67 13.42 8.81 -13.71
CA THR A 67 13.83 7.76 -14.65
C THR A 67 12.87 6.58 -14.60
N GLU A 68 12.75 5.85 -15.70
CA GLU A 68 11.96 4.61 -15.81
C GLU A 68 12.42 3.57 -14.76
N GLU A 69 13.74 3.45 -14.55
CA GLU A 69 14.30 2.58 -13.52
C GLU A 69 13.79 2.94 -12.10
N ALA A 70 13.77 4.23 -11.77
CA ALA A 70 13.30 4.69 -10.46
C ALA A 70 11.79 4.47 -10.29
N VAL A 71 11.01 4.64 -11.36
CA VAL A 71 9.58 4.29 -11.38
C VAL A 71 9.40 2.79 -11.10
N HIS A 72 10.12 1.93 -11.80
CA HIS A 72 10.04 0.49 -11.62
C HIS A 72 10.47 0.04 -10.23
N ARG A 73 11.54 0.63 -9.68
CA ARG A 73 11.97 0.35 -8.30
C ARG A 73 10.91 0.76 -7.27
N ALA A 74 10.21 1.87 -7.49
CA ALA A 74 9.12 2.32 -6.63
C ALA A 74 7.89 1.39 -6.70
N VAL A 75 7.49 1.00 -7.91
CA VAL A 75 6.31 0.17 -8.15
C VAL A 75 6.54 -1.28 -7.74
N PHE A 76 7.64 -1.90 -8.21
CA PHE A 76 7.93 -3.30 -7.94
C PHE A 76 8.52 -3.54 -6.55
N GLY A 77 9.08 -2.50 -5.91
CA GLY A 77 9.57 -2.55 -4.55
C GLY A 77 10.59 -3.66 -4.34
N ALA A 78 10.32 -4.54 -3.36
CA ALA A 78 11.22 -5.65 -3.03
C ALA A 78 11.40 -6.68 -4.16
N HIS A 79 10.49 -6.73 -5.13
CA HIS A 79 10.58 -7.66 -6.26
C HIS A 79 11.32 -7.09 -7.46
N TYR A 80 11.75 -5.83 -7.44
CA TYR A 80 12.39 -5.17 -8.58
C TYR A 80 13.53 -6.00 -9.21
N ASP A 81 14.48 -6.46 -8.39
CA ASP A 81 15.62 -7.22 -8.89
C ASP A 81 15.19 -8.59 -9.47
N ALA A 82 14.22 -9.26 -8.85
CA ALA A 82 13.70 -10.55 -9.32
C ALA A 82 12.93 -10.43 -10.65
N VAL A 83 12.17 -9.35 -10.82
CA VAL A 83 11.44 -9.05 -12.05
C VAL A 83 12.42 -8.78 -13.19
N ASN A 84 13.46 -7.98 -12.95
CA ASN A 84 14.47 -7.73 -13.97
C ASN A 84 15.19 -9.02 -14.37
N ALA A 85 15.60 -9.85 -13.40
CA ALA A 85 16.23 -11.13 -13.69
C ALA A 85 15.31 -12.08 -14.50
N LEU A 86 13.98 -12.02 -14.28
CA LEU A 86 13.02 -12.82 -15.02
C LEU A 86 12.97 -12.46 -16.52
N TYR A 87 13.14 -11.17 -16.84
CA TYR A 87 12.99 -10.63 -18.19
C TYR A 87 14.29 -10.26 -18.90
N GLU A 88 15.44 -10.24 -18.22
CA GLU A 88 16.73 -9.79 -18.75
C GLU A 88 17.11 -10.45 -20.09
N ASN A 89 16.84 -11.76 -20.21
CA ASN A 89 17.16 -12.55 -21.39
C ASN A 89 15.92 -12.92 -22.24
N ARG A 90 14.79 -12.25 -22.01
CA ARG A 90 13.53 -12.47 -22.73
C ARG A 90 13.37 -11.45 -23.86
N PRO A 91 12.54 -11.74 -24.88
CA PRO A 91 12.16 -10.76 -25.89
C PRO A 91 11.52 -9.52 -25.25
N VAL A 92 11.90 -8.33 -25.71
CA VAL A 92 11.35 -7.05 -25.21
C VAL A 92 9.83 -6.95 -25.34
N ALA A 93 9.23 -7.67 -26.29
CA ALA A 93 7.78 -7.73 -26.44
C ALA A 93 7.09 -8.37 -25.23
N GLU A 94 7.70 -9.38 -24.60
CA GLU A 94 7.17 -9.99 -23.37
C GLU A 94 7.21 -9.01 -22.21
N TRP A 95 8.31 -8.25 -22.09
CA TRP A 95 8.43 -7.17 -21.10
C TRP A 95 7.33 -6.12 -21.26
N ARG A 96 7.12 -5.61 -22.48
CA ARG A 96 6.08 -4.61 -22.75
C ARG A 96 4.66 -5.14 -22.48
N ALA A 97 4.42 -6.42 -22.78
CA ALA A 97 3.14 -7.05 -22.47
C ALA A 97 2.89 -7.14 -20.95
N PHE A 98 3.93 -7.50 -20.18
CA PHE A 98 3.87 -7.49 -18.71
C PHE A 98 3.60 -6.08 -18.16
N GLU A 99 4.34 -5.07 -18.60
CA GLU A 99 4.12 -3.68 -18.13
C GLU A 99 2.70 -3.20 -18.41
N ALA A 100 2.17 -3.48 -19.61
CA ALA A 100 0.82 -3.10 -19.98
C ALA A 100 -0.24 -3.80 -19.11
N ASP A 101 -0.09 -5.10 -18.88
CA ASP A 101 -1.00 -5.88 -18.04
C ASP A 101 -0.95 -5.47 -16.57
N PHE A 102 0.27 -5.27 -16.03
CA PHE A 102 0.50 -4.78 -14.69
C PHE A 102 -0.16 -3.41 -14.47
N ASN A 103 0.06 -2.48 -15.40
CA ASN A 103 -0.52 -1.14 -15.31
C ASN A 103 -2.05 -1.20 -15.38
N ARG A 104 -2.60 -2.00 -16.29
CA ARG A 104 -4.06 -2.18 -16.38
C ARG A 104 -4.66 -2.76 -15.11
N HIS A 105 -3.97 -3.69 -14.45
CA HIS A 105 -4.45 -4.31 -13.21
C HIS A 105 -4.58 -3.32 -12.06
N PHE A 106 -3.59 -2.44 -11.86
CA PHE A 106 -3.59 -1.51 -10.73
C PHE A 106 -4.22 -0.15 -11.02
N PHE A 107 -4.19 0.32 -12.27
CA PHE A 107 -4.64 1.66 -12.64
C PHE A 107 -5.87 1.67 -13.55
N GLY A 108 -6.32 0.49 -14.00
CA GLY A 108 -7.41 0.35 -14.95
C GLY A 108 -6.97 0.64 -16.39
N PRO A 109 -7.90 0.61 -17.36
CA PRO A 109 -7.60 0.98 -18.73
C PRO A 109 -7.12 2.43 -18.79
N SER A 110 -6.06 2.69 -19.54
CA SER A 110 -5.57 4.04 -19.82
C SER A 110 -6.68 4.88 -20.46
N ALA A 111 -6.65 6.20 -20.26
CA ALA A 111 -7.68 7.11 -20.80
C ALA A 111 -7.86 7.03 -22.34
N GLU A 112 -6.88 6.50 -23.06
CA GLU A 112 -6.94 6.23 -24.51
C GLU A 112 -7.75 4.98 -24.89
N GLU A 113 -7.95 4.04 -23.96
CA GLU A 113 -8.71 2.80 -24.15
C GLU A 113 -10.14 2.87 -23.58
N ALA A 114 -10.52 4.03 -23.03
CA ALA A 114 -11.88 4.26 -22.58
C ALA A 114 -12.85 4.20 -23.79
N PRO A 115 -13.88 3.35 -23.79
CA PRO A 115 -14.86 3.28 -24.87
C PRO A 115 -15.67 4.59 -24.91
N GLY A 116 -15.20 5.53 -25.74
CA GLY A 116 -15.77 6.87 -25.85
C GLY A 116 -15.24 7.74 -26.99
N LYS A 117 -14.25 7.30 -27.79
CA LYS A 117 -14.00 7.88 -29.11
C LYS A 117 -14.98 7.28 -30.11
N SER A 118 -16.23 7.72 -30.01
CA SER A 118 -17.23 7.50 -31.06
C SER A 118 -16.67 8.04 -32.36
N GLU A 119 -16.75 7.21 -33.39
CA GLU A 119 -16.38 7.46 -34.77
C GLU A 119 -16.99 8.80 -35.22
N GLU A 120 -16.14 9.80 -35.47
CA GLU A 120 -16.54 10.96 -36.25
C GLU A 120 -16.69 10.44 -37.68
N SER A 121 -17.94 10.16 -38.04
CA SER A 121 -18.39 9.82 -39.38
C SER A 121 -17.87 10.85 -40.38
N SER A 122 -16.79 10.51 -41.09
CA SER A 122 -16.42 11.14 -42.35
C SER A 122 -17.45 10.72 -43.38
N ASP A 123 -18.52 11.51 -43.50
CA ASP A 123 -19.31 11.60 -44.72
C ASP A 123 -18.67 12.71 -45.56
N SER A 124 -18.05 12.31 -46.67
CA SER A 124 -17.53 13.19 -47.73
C SER A 124 -18.31 12.93 -49.01
#